data_AF-R9K8E5-F1
#
_entry.id   AF-R9K8E5-F1
#
_cell.length_a   1.000
_cell.length_b   1.000
_cell.length_c   1.000
_cell.angle_alpha   90.00
_cell.angle_beta   90.00
_cell.angle_gamma   90.00
#
_symmetry.space_group_name_H-M   'P 1'
#
loop_
_entity.id
_entity.type
_entity.pdbx_description
1 polymer ?
#
loop_
_entity_poly.entity_id
_entity_poly.type
_entity_poly.pdbx_seq_one_letter_code
_entity_poly.pdbx_strand_id
1 'polypeptide(L)'
;MLFLIDYENVGNIGMRGHEYLDDGDYVVLFYSEAKKNMERRVLEDITSSGCQLEIFKLCKTGKNALDFYLASRLGELVGGGYEGTSVIVSNDAGFQAVRDYWGSRAPHKRRVLLSPCLEAGIVSGNENNQRTRELRWKLEGLSIGKYYDAYRERIRIRSVLNKLFAGTPYEDMTEKIQNMMEHKDSTAKYIYLSSLHLFGREDGLEIYHRIKSCKELRQPWQGAGNEN
;
A
#
# COMPACT_ATOMS: atom_id res chain seq x y z
N MET A 1 -4.46 10.21 -11.78
CA MET A 1 -3.04 10.45 -12.18
C MET A 1 -2.80 9.96 -13.60
N LEU A 2 -1.71 10.37 -14.27
CA LEU A 2 -1.30 9.83 -15.59
C LEU A 2 -0.11 8.90 -15.42
N PHE A 3 -0.25 7.64 -15.84
CA PHE A 3 0.79 6.63 -15.83
C PHE A 3 1.22 6.28 -17.25
N LEU A 4 2.48 6.52 -17.58
CA LEU A 4 3.10 6.08 -18.83
C LEU A 4 4.03 4.91 -18.52
N ILE A 5 3.66 3.71 -18.99
CA ILE A 5 4.30 2.47 -18.58
C ILE A 5 5.17 1.95 -19.71
N ASP A 6 6.47 1.87 -19.45
CA ASP A 6 7.44 1.21 -20.31
C ASP A 6 7.49 -0.28 -19.97
N TYR A 7 6.52 -1.03 -20.49
CA TYR A 7 6.38 -2.45 -20.20
C TYR A 7 7.55 -3.29 -20.72
N GLU A 8 8.22 -2.83 -21.79
CA GLU A 8 9.44 -3.47 -22.31
C GLU A 8 10.55 -3.46 -21.27
N ASN A 9 10.69 -2.38 -20.50
CA ASN A 9 11.68 -2.31 -19.44
C ASN A 9 11.24 -3.09 -18.19
N VAL A 10 10.06 -2.80 -17.65
CA VAL A 10 9.66 -3.24 -16.29
C VAL A 10 8.89 -4.55 -16.23
N GLY A 11 8.23 -4.97 -17.32
CA GLY A 11 7.34 -6.14 -17.33
C GLY A 11 6.30 -6.13 -16.21
N ASN A 12 5.94 -7.30 -15.69
CA ASN A 12 4.95 -7.43 -14.61
C ASN A 12 5.36 -6.71 -13.32
N ILE A 13 6.66 -6.50 -13.05
CA ILE A 13 7.10 -5.79 -11.85
C ILE A 13 6.59 -4.35 -11.86
N GLY A 14 6.59 -3.70 -13.03
CA GLY A 14 6.06 -2.34 -13.15
C GLY A 14 4.56 -2.24 -12.92
N MET A 15 3.83 -3.35 -13.09
CA MET A 15 2.39 -3.42 -12.87
C MET A 15 2.01 -3.68 -11.42
N ARG A 16 2.97 -3.82 -10.49
CA ARG A 16 2.68 -3.96 -9.06
C ARG A 16 1.88 -2.75 -8.55
N GLY A 17 0.76 -3.01 -7.88
CA GLY A 17 -0.18 -1.99 -7.43
C GLY A 17 -1.28 -1.64 -8.44
N HIS A 18 -1.49 -2.45 -9.47
CA HIS A 18 -2.57 -2.26 -10.45
C HIS A 18 -3.96 -2.28 -9.81
N GLU A 19 -4.12 -2.98 -8.68
CA GLU A 19 -5.36 -3.04 -7.92
C GLU A 19 -5.73 -1.71 -7.22
N TYR A 20 -4.83 -0.72 -7.24
CA TYR A 20 -5.03 0.61 -6.65
C TYR A 20 -5.37 1.69 -7.69
N LEU A 21 -5.46 1.32 -8.96
CA LEU A 21 -5.96 2.21 -10.00
C LEU A 21 -7.45 2.48 -9.79
N ASP A 22 -7.89 3.67 -10.18
CA ASP A 22 -9.29 4.09 -10.11
C ASP A 22 -9.71 4.89 -11.36
N ASP A 23 -10.97 5.30 -11.42
CA ASP A 23 -11.55 6.05 -12.53
C ASP A 23 -10.95 7.45 -12.74
N GLY A 24 -10.18 7.95 -11.77
CA GLY A 24 -9.40 9.19 -11.87
C GLY A 24 -8.03 9.03 -12.55
N ASP A 25 -7.67 7.81 -12.95
CA ASP A 25 -6.40 7.53 -13.60
C ASP A 25 -6.49 7.39 -15.11
N TYR A 26 -5.38 7.73 -15.74
CA TYR A 26 -5.13 7.50 -17.15
C TYR A 26 -3.85 6.68 -17.28
N VAL A 27 -3.99 5.46 -17.79
CA VAL A 27 -2.90 4.52 -18.02
C VAL A 27 -2.61 4.42 -19.51
N VAL A 28 -1.35 4.64 -19.86
CA VAL A 28 -0.82 4.45 -21.20
C VAL A 28 0.28 3.40 -21.15
N LEU A 29 0.03 2.23 -21.75
CA LEU A 29 0.93 1.08 -21.75
C LEU A 29 1.67 0.97 -23.07
N PHE A 30 3.00 1.07 -23.06
CA PHE A 30 3.84 0.87 -24.22
C PHE A 30 4.53 -0.49 -24.16
N TYR A 31 4.44 -1.27 -25.23
CA TYR A 31 5.05 -2.60 -25.28
C TYR A 31 5.59 -2.95 -26.67
N SER A 32 6.51 -3.92 -26.71
CA SER A 32 7.10 -4.43 -27.95
C SER A 32 6.76 -5.91 -28.15
N GLU A 33 7.07 -6.44 -29.32
CA GLU A 33 6.90 -7.87 -29.60
C GLU A 33 7.71 -8.75 -28.64
N ALA A 34 8.87 -8.27 -28.17
CA ALA A 34 9.75 -8.98 -27.26
C ALA A 34 9.13 -9.14 -25.86
N LYS A 35 8.32 -8.19 -25.40
CA LYS A 35 7.56 -8.25 -24.14
C LYS A 35 6.09 -7.90 -24.37
N LYS A 36 5.31 -8.90 -24.80
CA LYS A 36 3.89 -8.76 -25.14
C LYS A 36 2.91 -9.49 -24.22
N ASN A 37 3.42 -10.35 -23.36
CA ASN A 37 2.59 -11.14 -22.46
C ASN A 37 2.51 -10.45 -21.11
N MET A 38 1.29 -10.24 -20.62
CA MET A 38 0.98 -9.74 -19.29
C MET A 38 0.07 -10.76 -18.59
N GLU A 39 0.15 -10.82 -17.27
CA GLU A 39 -0.75 -11.67 -16.49
C GLU A 39 -2.21 -11.24 -16.68
N ARG A 40 -3.08 -12.22 -16.90
CA ARG A 40 -4.52 -11.99 -17.13
C ARG A 40 -5.16 -11.16 -16.02
N ARG A 41 -4.82 -11.47 -14.76
CA ARG A 41 -5.32 -10.73 -13.59
C ARG A 41 -5.05 -9.23 -13.70
N VAL A 42 -3.85 -8.84 -14.13
CA VAL A 42 -3.47 -7.43 -14.26
C VAL A 42 -4.38 -6.73 -15.28
N LEU A 43 -4.65 -7.36 -16.42
CA LEU A 43 -5.53 -6.80 -17.45
C LEU A 43 -6.98 -6.68 -16.95
N GLU A 44 -7.49 -7.70 -16.24
CA GLU A 44 -8.83 -7.70 -15.66
C GLU A 44 -8.97 -6.63 -14.58
N ASP A 45 -7.99 -6.49 -13.69
CA ASP A 45 -8.00 -5.48 -12.62
C ASP A 45 -7.91 -4.05 -13.20
N ILE A 46 -7.07 -3.79 -14.21
CA ILE A 46 -6.99 -2.47 -14.87
C ILE A 46 -8.32 -2.14 -15.57
N THR A 47 -8.88 -3.08 -16.33
CA THR A 47 -10.13 -2.82 -17.07
C THR A 47 -11.35 -2.68 -16.15
N SER A 48 -11.35 -3.34 -15.00
CA SER A 48 -12.41 -3.21 -13.99
C SER A 48 -12.26 -2.00 -13.07
N SER A 49 -11.06 -1.41 -12.96
CA SER A 49 -10.81 -0.21 -12.15
C SER A 49 -11.57 1.05 -12.60
N GLY A 50 -12.02 1.09 -13.86
CA GLY A 50 -12.65 2.26 -14.46
C GLY A 50 -11.66 3.30 -14.98
N CYS A 51 -10.34 3.11 -14.84
CA CYS A 51 -9.35 4.03 -15.40
C CYS A 51 -9.43 4.10 -16.93
N GLN A 52 -8.98 5.22 -17.49
CA GLN A 52 -8.78 5.32 -18.93
C GLN A 52 -7.54 4.52 -19.33
N LEU A 53 -7.68 3.58 -20.28
CA LEU A 53 -6.58 2.72 -20.73
C LEU A 53 -6.29 2.91 -22.22
N GLU A 54 -5.03 3.17 -22.55
CA GLU A 54 -4.48 3.11 -23.90
C GLU A 54 -3.29 2.16 -23.96
N ILE A 55 -3.21 1.39 -25.06
CA ILE A 55 -2.14 0.43 -25.26
C ILE A 55 -1.49 0.67 -26.63
N PHE A 56 -0.19 0.90 -26.63
CA PHE A 56 0.60 1.14 -27.83
C PHE A 56 1.63 0.03 -28.04
N LYS A 57 1.43 -0.74 -29.11
CA LYS A 57 2.47 -1.63 -29.64
C LYS A 57 3.43 -0.82 -30.50
N LEU A 58 4.73 -0.96 -30.27
CA LEU A 58 5.74 -0.31 -31.12
C LEU A 58 5.62 -0.80 -32.59
N CYS A 59 5.48 0.14 -33.53
CA CYS A 59 5.39 -0.16 -34.96
C CYS A 59 6.75 -0.54 -35.58
N LYS A 60 7.84 0.09 -35.09
CA LYS A 60 9.22 -0.22 -35.49
C LYS A 60 10.06 -0.34 -34.23
N THR A 61 10.79 -1.44 -34.10
CA THR A 61 11.71 -1.68 -32.99
C THR A 61 13.08 -1.11 -33.37
N GLY A 62 13.56 -0.17 -32.56
CA GLY A 62 14.89 0.39 -32.66
C GLY A 62 15.39 0.73 -31.27
N LYS A 63 16.70 0.95 -31.12
CA LYS A 63 17.27 1.37 -29.85
C LYS A 63 16.52 2.63 -29.36
N ASN A 64 15.94 2.57 -28.16
CA ASN A 64 15.19 3.64 -27.51
C ASN A 64 13.89 4.06 -28.22
N ALA A 65 13.35 3.24 -29.13
CA ALA A 65 12.13 3.57 -29.85
C ALA A 65 10.93 3.78 -28.89
N LEU A 66 10.86 2.99 -27.81
CA LEU A 66 9.80 3.12 -26.82
C LEU A 66 9.90 4.46 -26.09
N ASP A 67 11.10 4.86 -25.67
CA ASP A 67 11.36 6.13 -25.00
C ASP A 67 10.83 7.31 -25.80
N PHE A 68 11.02 7.28 -27.12
CA PHE A 68 10.50 8.32 -28.02
C PHE A 68 8.98 8.32 -28.10
N TYR A 69 8.33 7.15 -28.14
CA TYR A 69 6.87 7.06 -28.09
C TYR A 69 6.33 7.65 -26.79
N LEU A 70 6.95 7.26 -25.67
CA LEU A 70 6.54 7.68 -24.34
C LEU A 70 6.70 9.19 -24.16
N ALA A 71 7.87 9.74 -24.49
CA ALA A 71 8.12 11.18 -24.40
C ALA A 71 7.20 11.99 -25.32
N SER A 72 6.94 11.48 -26.54
CA SER A 72 6.04 12.13 -27.49
C SER A 72 4.59 12.14 -26.98
N ARG A 73 4.10 11.01 -26.47
CA ARG A 73 2.74 10.90 -25.93
C ARG A 73 2.54 11.75 -24.67
N LEU A 74 3.54 11.79 -23.78
CA LEU A 74 3.53 12.70 -22.63
C LEU A 74 3.41 14.16 -23.10
N GLY A 75 4.21 14.56 -24.10
CA GLY A 75 4.15 15.90 -24.66
C GLY A 75 2.81 16.23 -25.31
N GLU A 76 2.22 15.28 -26.03
CA GLU A 76 0.88 15.42 -26.62
C GLU A 76 -0.20 15.61 -25.55
N LEU A 77 -0.22 14.77 -24.51
CA LEU A 77 -1.22 14.83 -23.44
C LEU A 77 -1.10 16.14 -22.63
N VAL A 78 0.13 16.52 -22.26
CA VAL A 78 0.38 17.78 -21.57
C VAL A 78 0.05 18.98 -22.45
N GLY A 79 0.41 18.95 -23.73
CA GLY A 79 0.07 19.98 -24.72
C GLY A 79 -1.43 20.07 -24.99
N GLY A 80 -2.15 18.95 -24.87
CA GLY A 80 -3.60 18.85 -24.92
C GLY A 80 -4.32 19.32 -23.66
N GLY A 81 -3.60 19.81 -22.65
CA GLY A 81 -4.16 20.42 -21.45
C GLY A 81 -4.11 19.56 -20.19
N TYR A 82 -3.45 18.39 -20.20
CA TYR A 82 -3.26 17.63 -18.96
C TYR A 82 -2.35 18.38 -17.97
N GLU A 83 -2.87 18.70 -16.80
CA GLU A 83 -2.16 19.46 -15.76
C GLU A 83 -1.81 18.63 -14.51
N GLY A 84 -2.26 17.38 -14.44
CA GLY A 84 -2.06 16.50 -13.28
C GLY A 84 -0.63 15.98 -13.13
N THR A 85 -0.41 15.14 -12.11
CA THR A 85 0.87 14.46 -11.91
C THR A 85 1.04 13.35 -12.96
N SER A 86 2.16 13.35 -13.67
CA SER A 86 2.54 12.29 -14.60
C SER A 86 3.58 11.38 -13.96
N VAL A 87 3.46 10.08 -14.14
CA VAL A 87 4.39 9.08 -13.64
C VAL A 87 4.87 8.23 -14.80
N ILE A 88 6.17 8.21 -15.03
CA ILE A 88 6.81 7.28 -15.96
C ILE A 88 7.21 6.05 -15.16
N VAL A 89 6.64 4.91 -15.53
CA VAL A 89 6.95 3.62 -14.90
C VAL A 89 8.03 2.92 -15.73
N SER A 90 9.28 3.13 -15.35
CA SER A 90 10.47 2.56 -15.98
C SER A 90 11.65 2.53 -15.00
N ASN A 91 12.58 1.59 -15.16
CA ASN A 91 13.89 1.62 -14.51
C ASN A 91 14.97 2.28 -15.39
N ASP A 92 14.63 2.75 -16.60
CA ASP A 92 15.58 3.42 -17.47
C ASP A 92 15.91 4.84 -16.95
N ALA A 93 17.18 5.06 -16.64
CA ALA A 93 17.70 6.35 -16.21
C ALA A 93 17.61 7.42 -17.31
N GLY A 94 17.44 7.05 -18.58
CA GLY A 94 17.24 7.96 -19.71
C GLY A 94 16.03 8.87 -19.55
N PHE A 95 14.97 8.39 -18.86
CA PHE A 95 13.79 9.21 -18.58
C PHE A 95 14.04 10.35 -17.58
N GLN A 96 15.21 10.39 -16.96
CA GLN A 96 15.66 11.55 -16.17
C GLN A 96 15.63 12.83 -17.00
N ALA A 97 16.02 12.75 -18.28
CA ALA A 97 15.97 13.89 -19.19
C ALA A 97 14.54 14.43 -19.39
N VAL A 98 13.54 13.54 -19.43
CA VAL A 98 12.12 13.92 -19.57
C VAL A 98 11.64 14.65 -18.32
N ARG A 99 11.95 14.11 -17.13
CA ARG A 99 11.65 14.77 -15.84
C ARG A 99 12.31 16.15 -15.76
N ASP A 100 13.57 16.25 -16.14
CA ASP A 100 14.34 17.48 -16.04
C ASP A 100 13.81 18.56 -16.99
N TYR A 101 13.40 18.18 -18.21
CA TYR A 101 12.75 19.09 -19.15
C TYR A 101 11.47 19.68 -18.55
N TRP A 102 10.54 18.85 -18.09
CA TRP A 102 9.24 19.31 -17.58
C TRP A 102 9.35 20.06 -16.25
N GLY A 103 10.31 19.72 -15.40
CA GLY A 103 10.53 20.40 -14.12
C GLY A 103 11.32 21.71 -14.22
N SER A 104 12.22 21.83 -15.20
CA SER A 104 13.23 22.91 -15.23
C SER A 104 13.28 23.74 -16.51
N ARG A 105 12.84 23.19 -17.65
CA ARG A 105 13.01 23.83 -18.97
C ARG A 105 11.70 24.23 -19.64
N ALA A 106 10.62 23.48 -19.43
CA ALA A 106 9.32 23.76 -20.02
C ALA A 106 8.79 25.13 -19.55
N PRO A 107 8.16 25.94 -20.43
CA PRO A 107 7.55 27.22 -20.06
C PRO A 107 6.51 27.07 -18.95
N HIS A 108 5.71 26.01 -19.03
CA HIS A 108 4.78 25.60 -17.99
C HIS A 108 5.32 24.34 -17.32
N LYS A 109 5.82 24.51 -16.10
CA LYS A 109 6.40 23.40 -15.33
C LYS A 109 5.31 22.36 -15.03
N ARG A 110 5.64 21.10 -15.26
CA ARG A 110 4.77 19.96 -14.97
C ARG A 110 5.48 18.97 -14.06
N ARG A 111 4.70 18.32 -13.20
CA ARG A 111 5.21 17.34 -12.26
C ARG A 111 5.28 15.96 -12.92
N VAL A 112 6.49 15.57 -13.27
CA VAL A 112 6.81 14.25 -13.84
C VAL A 112 7.63 13.46 -12.81
N LEU A 113 7.15 12.28 -12.44
CA LEU A 113 7.80 11.37 -11.52
C LEU A 113 8.33 10.15 -12.28
N LEU A 114 9.41 9.57 -11.78
CA LEU A 114 9.94 8.29 -12.27
C LEU A 114 9.71 7.25 -11.17
N SER A 115 9.23 6.08 -11.54
CA SER A 115 8.93 5.02 -10.60
C SER A 115 9.23 3.64 -11.19
N PRO A 116 9.69 2.66 -10.41
CA PRO A 116 9.86 1.28 -10.88
C PRO A 116 8.52 0.55 -11.10
N CYS A 117 7.43 0.99 -10.45
CA CYS A 117 6.10 0.38 -10.52
C CYS A 117 4.96 1.36 -10.20
N LEU A 118 3.72 0.93 -10.43
CA LEU A 118 2.50 1.72 -10.15
C LEU A 118 2.35 2.10 -8.67
N GLU A 119 2.48 1.15 -7.74
CA GLU A 119 2.33 1.43 -6.29
C GLU A 119 3.33 2.49 -5.80
N ALA A 120 4.60 2.39 -6.20
CA ALA A 120 5.63 3.38 -5.87
C ALA A 120 5.33 4.74 -6.54
N GLY A 121 4.71 4.71 -7.72
CA GLY A 121 4.26 5.89 -8.45
C GLY A 121 3.14 6.62 -7.71
N ILE A 122 2.13 5.89 -7.24
CA ILE A 122 1.00 6.42 -6.45
C ILE A 122 1.51 7.02 -5.13
N VAL A 123 2.41 6.32 -4.43
CA VAL A 123 2.98 6.81 -3.16
C VAL A 123 3.79 8.08 -3.36
N SER A 124 4.62 8.12 -4.41
CA SER A 124 5.44 9.29 -4.78
C SER A 124 4.58 10.45 -5.29
N GLY A 125 3.46 10.14 -5.94
CA GLY A 125 2.41 11.07 -6.34
C GLY A 125 1.89 11.89 -5.16
N ASN A 126 1.82 11.29 -3.96
CA ASN A 126 1.42 11.96 -2.72
C ASN A 126 0.08 12.70 -2.83
N GLU A 127 -0.88 12.13 -3.56
CA GLU A 127 -2.25 12.63 -3.56
C GLU A 127 -2.90 12.36 -2.20
N ASN A 128 -3.74 13.28 -1.73
CA ASN A 128 -4.39 13.15 -0.42
C ASN A 128 -5.67 12.29 -0.51
N ASN A 129 -5.51 11.03 -0.92
CA ASN A 129 -6.60 10.07 -1.10
C ASN A 129 -6.39 8.81 -0.24
N GLN A 130 -7.42 7.97 -0.15
CA GLN A 130 -7.41 6.76 0.67
C GLN A 130 -6.35 5.76 0.18
N ARG A 131 -6.26 5.53 -1.15
CA ARG A 131 -5.33 4.58 -1.75
C ARG A 131 -3.86 4.90 -1.45
N THR A 132 -3.45 6.17 -1.52
CA THR A 132 -2.07 6.59 -1.21
C THR A 132 -1.73 6.36 0.26
N ARG A 133 -2.69 6.57 1.19
CA ARG A 133 -2.50 6.30 2.62
C ARG A 133 -2.37 4.80 2.90
N GLU A 134 -3.21 3.98 2.28
CA GLU A 134 -3.16 2.53 2.42
C GLU A 134 -1.83 1.96 1.89
N LEU A 135 -1.43 2.36 0.68
CA LEU A 135 -0.16 1.93 0.08
C LEU A 135 1.05 2.33 0.93
N ARG A 136 1.05 3.54 1.51
CA ARG A 136 2.12 3.96 2.42
C ARG A 136 2.22 3.08 3.66
N TRP A 137 1.08 2.73 4.23
CA TRP A 137 1.05 1.86 5.40
C TRP A 137 1.54 0.45 5.05
N LYS A 138 1.15 -0.10 3.90
CA LYS A 138 1.59 -1.43 3.44
C LYS A 138 3.07 -1.47 3.07
N LEU A 139 3.61 -0.40 2.49
CA LEU A 139 5.01 -0.30 2.08
C LEU A 139 5.93 0.24 3.19
N GLU A 140 5.39 0.50 4.39
CA GLU A 140 6.18 0.94 5.53
C GLU A 140 7.21 -0.13 5.91
N GLY A 141 8.50 0.23 5.83
CA GLY A 141 9.58 -0.65 6.22
C GLY A 141 9.60 -0.85 7.73
N LEU A 142 9.11 -2.00 8.19
CA LEU A 142 9.19 -2.39 9.61
C LEU A 142 10.47 -3.17 9.89
N SER A 143 11.08 -2.93 11.05
CA SER A 143 12.14 -3.80 11.56
C SER A 143 11.56 -5.18 11.83
N ILE A 144 12.15 -6.22 11.23
CA ILE A 144 11.73 -7.61 11.42
C ILE A 144 11.71 -7.97 12.90
N GLY A 145 12.73 -7.55 13.67
CA GLY A 145 12.79 -7.77 15.12
C GLY A 145 11.61 -7.12 15.85
N LYS A 146 11.36 -5.82 15.61
CA LYS A 146 10.20 -5.13 16.21
C LYS A 146 8.86 -5.78 15.84
N TYR A 147 8.71 -6.21 14.58
CA TYR A 147 7.52 -6.92 14.13
C TYR A 147 7.37 -8.26 14.84
N TYR A 148 8.46 -9.02 14.97
CA TYR A 148 8.46 -10.30 15.65
C TYR A 148 8.19 -10.17 17.15
N ASP A 149 8.75 -9.14 17.81
CA ASP A 149 8.50 -8.85 19.22
C ASP A 149 7.02 -8.51 19.46
N ALA A 150 6.43 -7.68 18.60
CA ALA A 150 4.99 -7.37 18.64
C ALA A 150 4.14 -8.62 18.39
N TYR A 151 4.52 -9.47 17.43
CA TYR A 151 3.86 -10.75 17.16
C TYR A 151 3.95 -11.72 18.36
N ARG A 152 5.10 -11.80 19.02
CA ARG A 152 5.30 -12.61 20.23
C ARG A 152 4.46 -12.10 21.38
N GLU A 153 4.39 -10.79 21.58
CA GLU A 153 3.51 -10.18 22.57
C GLU A 153 2.03 -10.49 22.28
N ARG A 154 1.61 -10.41 21.02
CA ARG A 154 0.27 -10.80 20.56
C ARG A 154 -0.07 -12.26 20.87
N ILE A 155 0.86 -13.19 20.62
CA ILE A 155 0.68 -14.61 20.98
C ILE A 155 0.64 -14.79 22.50
N ARG A 156 1.49 -14.08 23.24
CA ARG A 156 1.54 -14.16 24.69
C ARG A 156 0.22 -13.70 25.30
N ILE A 157 -0.29 -12.54 24.88
CA ILE A 157 -1.60 -12.01 25.30
C ILE A 157 -2.71 -13.02 24.97
N ARG A 158 -2.72 -13.58 23.76
CA ARG A 158 -3.68 -14.64 23.35
C ARG A 158 -3.66 -15.82 24.32
N SER A 159 -2.48 -16.31 24.66
CA SER A 159 -2.29 -17.44 25.58
C SER A 159 -2.79 -17.12 26.98
N VAL A 160 -2.50 -15.92 27.50
CA VAL A 160 -2.97 -15.48 28.81
C VAL A 160 -4.49 -15.32 28.82
N LEU A 161 -5.09 -14.74 27.78
CA LEU A 161 -6.54 -14.58 27.69
C LEU A 161 -7.25 -15.95 27.61
N ASN A 162 -6.74 -16.88 26.79
CA ASN A 162 -7.30 -18.23 26.71
C ASN A 162 -7.31 -18.92 28.09
N LYS A 163 -6.22 -18.80 28.86
CA LYS A 163 -6.16 -19.34 30.24
C LYS A 163 -7.11 -18.61 31.19
N LEU A 164 -7.23 -17.30 31.06
CA LEU A 164 -8.04 -16.45 31.94
C LEU A 164 -9.54 -16.70 31.77
N PHE A 165 -9.97 -17.03 30.55
CA PHE A 165 -11.37 -17.23 30.20
C PHE A 165 -11.75 -18.70 29.96
N ALA A 166 -10.82 -19.65 30.07
CA ALA A 166 -11.10 -21.09 30.00
C ALA A 166 -12.18 -21.50 31.02
N GLY A 167 -13.19 -22.23 30.56
CA GLY A 167 -14.32 -22.68 31.38
C GLY A 167 -15.27 -21.56 31.81
N THR A 168 -15.13 -20.35 31.25
CA THR A 168 -16.06 -19.24 31.48
C THR A 168 -16.98 -19.05 30.27
N PRO A 169 -18.13 -18.36 30.41
CA PRO A 169 -19.00 -18.03 29.28
C PRO A 169 -18.32 -17.20 28.17
N TYR A 170 -17.13 -16.64 28.44
CA TYR A 170 -16.40 -15.75 27.54
C TYR A 170 -15.25 -16.44 26.79
N GLU A 171 -15.07 -17.75 26.95
CA GLU A 171 -13.97 -18.52 26.33
C GLU A 171 -13.92 -18.30 24.80
N ASP A 172 -15.07 -18.40 24.13
CA ASP A 172 -15.21 -18.20 22.69
C ASP A 172 -15.07 -16.73 22.25
N MET A 173 -15.11 -15.78 23.19
CA MET A 173 -15.00 -14.34 22.92
C MET A 173 -13.57 -13.82 22.99
N THR A 174 -12.60 -14.69 23.29
CA THR A 174 -11.20 -14.32 23.48
C THR A 174 -10.63 -13.56 22.29
N GLU A 175 -11.04 -13.90 21.04
CA GLU A 175 -10.63 -13.15 19.84
C GLU A 175 -11.06 -11.69 19.87
N LYS A 176 -12.34 -11.44 20.15
CA LYS A 176 -12.89 -10.09 20.26
C LYS A 176 -12.24 -9.30 21.40
N ILE A 177 -12.01 -9.95 22.54
CA ILE A 177 -11.36 -9.33 23.71
C ILE A 177 -9.94 -8.89 23.35
N GLN A 178 -9.18 -9.72 22.65
CA GLN A 178 -7.83 -9.39 22.22
C GLN A 178 -7.80 -8.24 21.21
N ASN A 179 -8.67 -8.26 20.20
CA ASN A 179 -8.73 -7.19 19.19
C ASN A 179 -9.04 -5.83 19.83
N MET A 180 -9.88 -5.80 20.88
CA MET A 180 -10.13 -4.61 21.68
C MET A 180 -8.87 -4.11 22.41
N MET A 181 -8.03 -5.02 22.91
CA MET A 181 -6.79 -4.66 23.62
C MET A 181 -5.67 -4.19 22.69
N GLU A 182 -5.66 -4.64 21.43
CA GLU A 182 -4.62 -4.32 20.43
C GLU A 182 -4.87 -3.00 19.67
N HIS A 183 -5.96 -2.29 19.99
CA HIS A 183 -6.26 -1.01 19.35
C HIS A 183 -5.17 0.03 19.65
N LYS A 184 -4.77 0.85 18.65
CA LYS A 184 -3.67 1.84 18.80
C LYS A 184 -3.87 2.82 19.98
N ASP A 185 -5.12 3.06 20.37
CA ASP A 185 -5.52 3.95 21.48
C ASP A 185 -5.91 3.21 22.76
N SER A 186 -5.45 1.96 22.95
CA SER A 186 -5.82 1.08 24.06
C SER A 186 -5.35 1.62 25.43
N THR A 187 -6.10 2.57 25.98
CA THR A 187 -5.97 3.04 27.35
C THR A 187 -6.86 2.24 28.29
N ALA A 188 -6.60 2.28 29.60
CA ALA A 188 -7.49 1.63 30.58
C ALA A 188 -8.96 2.12 30.48
N LYS A 189 -9.16 3.38 30.07
CA LYS A 189 -10.47 3.96 29.79
C LYS A 189 -11.08 3.42 28.50
N TYR A 190 -10.29 3.30 27.43
CA TYR A 190 -10.74 2.73 26.16
C TYR A 190 -11.18 1.27 26.33
N ILE A 191 -10.37 0.46 27.00
CA ILE A 191 -10.68 -0.95 27.27
C ILE A 191 -11.97 -1.05 28.09
N TYR A 192 -12.13 -0.24 29.14
CA TYR A 192 -13.36 -0.20 29.92
C TYR A 192 -14.60 0.12 29.07
N LEU A 193 -14.57 1.21 28.31
CA LEU A 193 -15.72 1.63 27.48
C LEU A 193 -16.02 0.60 26.38
N SER A 194 -14.98 0.06 25.75
CA SER A 194 -15.13 -0.95 24.69
C SER A 194 -15.67 -2.26 25.23
N SER A 195 -15.27 -2.69 26.44
CA SER A 195 -15.85 -3.87 27.09
C SER A 195 -17.36 -3.70 27.30
N LEU A 196 -17.80 -2.55 27.79
CA LEU A 196 -19.23 -2.27 28.00
C LEU A 196 -20.02 -2.23 26.69
N HIS A 197 -19.41 -1.67 25.63
CA HIS A 197 -20.07 -1.53 24.34
C HIS A 197 -20.19 -2.87 23.61
N LEU A 198 -19.13 -3.69 23.64
CA LEU A 198 -19.07 -4.94 22.89
C LEU A 198 -19.79 -6.11 23.58
N PHE A 199 -19.80 -6.13 24.91
CA PHE A 199 -20.30 -7.26 25.69
C PHE A 199 -21.49 -6.89 26.58
N GLY A 200 -21.91 -5.62 26.61
CA GLY A 200 -22.95 -5.16 27.51
C GLY A 200 -22.43 -4.83 28.91
N ARG A 201 -23.31 -4.34 29.78
CA ARG A 201 -22.91 -3.71 31.04
C ARG A 201 -22.37 -4.71 32.07
N GLU A 202 -23.08 -5.83 32.28
CA GLU A 202 -22.71 -6.84 33.29
C GLU A 202 -21.48 -7.62 32.84
N ASP A 203 -21.55 -8.29 31.69
CA ASP A 203 -20.46 -9.09 31.12
C ASP A 203 -19.22 -8.25 30.82
N GLY A 204 -19.41 -7.05 30.26
CA GLY A 204 -18.31 -6.12 29.97
C GLY A 204 -17.57 -5.67 31.23
N LEU A 205 -18.27 -5.44 32.34
CA LEU A 205 -17.63 -5.15 33.63
C LEU A 205 -16.82 -6.34 34.12
N GLU A 206 -17.37 -7.55 34.05
CA GLU A 206 -16.68 -8.77 34.50
C GLU A 206 -15.40 -9.01 33.69
N ILE A 207 -15.48 -8.93 32.35
CA ILE A 207 -14.35 -9.06 31.44
C ILE A 207 -13.27 -8.02 31.78
N TYR A 208 -13.65 -6.75 31.94
CA TYR A 208 -12.72 -5.68 32.30
C TYR A 208 -12.03 -5.94 33.64
N HIS A 209 -12.78 -6.37 34.67
CA HIS A 209 -12.23 -6.64 35.99
C HIS A 209 -11.26 -7.83 35.98
N ARG A 210 -11.60 -8.92 35.26
CA ARG A 210 -10.70 -10.08 35.08
C ARG A 210 -9.40 -9.67 34.39
N ILE A 211 -9.48 -8.95 33.26
CA ILE A 211 -8.31 -8.42 32.54
C ILE A 211 -7.47 -7.53 33.44
N LYS A 212 -8.11 -6.59 34.14
CA LYS A 212 -7.42 -5.63 35.03
C LYS A 212 -6.72 -6.36 36.17
N SER A 213 -7.31 -7.43 36.72
CA SER A 213 -6.72 -8.20 37.82
C SER A 213 -5.55 -9.11 37.38
N CYS A 214 -5.47 -9.46 36.09
CA CYS A 214 -4.43 -10.31 35.55
C CYS A 214 -3.09 -9.57 35.44
N LYS A 215 -2.14 -9.91 36.32
CA LYS A 215 -0.79 -9.30 36.34
C LYS A 215 0.03 -9.65 35.09
N GLU A 216 -0.16 -10.84 34.53
CA GLU A 216 0.54 -11.28 33.32
C GLU A 216 0.22 -10.39 32.11
N LEU A 217 -1.00 -9.85 32.00
CA LEU A 217 -1.35 -8.92 30.92
C LEU A 217 -0.68 -7.53 31.06
N ARG A 218 -0.14 -7.20 32.25
CA ARG A 218 0.54 -5.92 32.50
C ARG A 218 2.05 -5.99 32.34
N GLN A 219 2.63 -7.19 32.27
CA GLN A 219 4.04 -7.38 32.03
C GLN A 219 4.27 -7.54 30.53
N PRO A 220 4.92 -6.57 29.86
CA PRO A 220 5.27 -6.74 28.46
C PRO A 220 6.26 -7.89 28.31
N TRP A 221 6.23 -8.57 27.17
CA TRP A 221 7.26 -9.53 26.82
C TRP A 221 8.64 -8.83 26.87
N GLN A 222 9.48 -9.31 27.78
CA GLN A 222 10.89 -8.95 27.83
C GLN A 222 11.59 -9.85 26.82
N GLY A 223 12.09 -9.25 25.74
CA GLY A 223 12.68 -10.04 24.66
C GLY A 223 13.81 -10.94 25.10
N ALA A 224 14.20 -11.89 24.24
CA ALA A 224 15.49 -12.55 24.40
C ALA A 224 16.55 -11.43 24.38
N GLY A 225 17.23 -11.24 25.51
CA GLY A 225 18.17 -10.14 25.68
C GLY A 225 19.19 -10.10 24.56
N ASN A 226 19.47 -8.89 24.07
CA ASN A 226 20.59 -8.49 23.22
C ASN A 226 21.54 -9.65 22.87
N GLU A 227 21.32 -10.29 21.73
CA GLU A 227 22.43 -10.94 21.04
C GLU A 227 23.28 -9.81 20.45
N ASN A 228 24.33 -9.45 21.20
CA ASN A 228 25.48 -8.68 20.72
C ASN A 228 26.20 -9.43 19.60
#